data_AF-A0A519RKV9-F1
#
_entry.id   AF-A0A519RKV9-F1
#
_cell.length_a   1.000
_cell.length_b   1.000
_cell.length_c   1.000
_cell.angle_alpha   90.00
_cell.angle_beta   90.00
_cell.angle_gamma   90.00
#
_symmetry.space_group_name_H-M   'P 1'
#
loop_
_entity.id
_entity.type
_entity.pdbx_description
1 polymer ?
#
loop_
_entity_poly.entity_id
_entity_poly.type
_entity_poly.pdbx_seq_one_letter_code
_entity_poly.pdbx_strand_id
1 'polypeptide(L)'
;MRNYELNNIDEEDFGDFIFKVQDSFDISFSREDFADIRTFGEFSDLIIQKLDGEEDSNCSSQQCFYKIKFAISQNTNIALNSINTNSRVELLFPRENRRGIVRQLEKDLDLNLRILEPKKAITGSIFGLGIYSIILFYYNWRVAILIFMFYCIHN
;
A
#
# COMPACT_ATOMS: atom_id res chain seq x y z
N MET A 1 18.39 12.05 -7.66
CA MET A 1 18.75 12.28 -6.24
C MET A 1 19.71 13.46 -6.17
N ARG A 2 19.83 14.15 -5.03
CA ARG A 2 20.91 15.15 -4.84
C ARG A 2 22.23 14.37 -4.73
N ASN A 3 23.23 14.71 -5.54
CA ASN A 3 24.55 14.10 -5.48
C ASN A 3 25.28 14.69 -4.28
N TYR A 4 25.25 13.98 -3.16
CA TYR A 4 26.11 14.27 -2.03
C TYR A 4 27.43 13.51 -2.25
N GLU A 5 28.52 14.26 -2.38
CA GLU A 5 29.87 13.71 -2.39
C GLU A 5 30.21 13.23 -0.98
N LEU A 6 30.72 11.99 -0.87
CA LEU A 6 31.14 11.38 0.40
C LEU A 6 32.52 11.90 0.86
N ASN A 7 32.78 13.19 0.68
CA ASN A 7 34.13 13.78 0.82
C ASN A 7 34.51 14.16 2.27
N ASN A 8 33.64 13.97 3.25
CA ASN A 8 33.84 14.45 4.64
C ASN A 8 33.29 13.48 5.71
N ILE A 9 33.23 12.19 5.41
CA ILE A 9 32.82 11.17 6.38
C ILE A 9 34.09 10.51 6.91
N ASP A 10 34.20 10.40 8.23
CA ASP A 10 35.26 9.61 8.87
C ASP A 10 35.15 8.14 8.41
N GLU A 11 36.28 7.52 8.10
CA GLU A 11 36.32 6.12 7.62
C GLU A 11 35.75 5.17 8.68
N GLU A 12 35.92 5.46 9.97
CA GLU A 12 35.33 4.68 11.07
C GLU A 12 33.79 4.81 11.11
N ASP A 13 33.27 6.03 11.06
CA ASP A 13 31.81 6.28 11.06
C ASP A 13 31.12 5.70 9.82
N PHE A 14 31.81 5.76 8.67
CA PHE A 14 31.31 5.13 7.45
C PHE A 14 31.34 3.61 7.57
N GLY A 15 32.40 3.02 8.13
CA GLY A 15 32.49 1.59 8.40
C GLY A 15 31.37 1.08 9.29
N ASP A 16 31.07 1.79 10.38
CA ASP A 16 29.96 1.48 11.28
C ASP A 16 28.59 1.61 10.59
N PHE A 17 28.44 2.62 9.73
CA PHE A 17 27.25 2.76 8.91
C PHE A 17 27.08 1.61 7.92
N ILE A 18 28.14 1.21 7.22
CA ILE A 18 28.14 0.05 6.32
C ILE A 18 27.77 -1.22 7.11
N PHE A 19 28.37 -1.43 8.29
CA PHE A 19 28.05 -2.58 9.12
C PHE A 19 26.57 -2.63 9.52
N LYS A 20 25.98 -1.49 9.91
CA LYS A 20 24.54 -1.38 10.19
C LYS A 20 23.68 -1.64 8.96
N VAL A 21 24.10 -1.19 7.78
CA VAL A 21 23.41 -1.47 6.51
C VAL A 21 23.46 -2.97 6.23
N GLN A 22 24.63 -3.61 6.35
CA GLN A 22 24.78 -5.05 6.15
C GLN A 22 23.86 -5.85 7.09
N ASP A 23 23.84 -5.52 8.38
CA ASP A 23 22.99 -6.17 9.38
C ASP A 23 21.50 -5.89 9.17
N SER A 24 21.13 -4.66 8.75
CA SER A 24 19.72 -4.28 8.54
C SER A 24 19.10 -4.88 7.29
N PHE A 25 19.92 -5.17 6.27
CA PHE A 25 19.47 -5.65 4.97
C PHE A 25 19.92 -7.09 4.67
N ASP A 26 20.63 -7.73 5.60
CA ASP A 26 21.25 -9.05 5.47
C ASP A 26 22.09 -9.20 4.18
N ILE A 27 22.84 -8.16 3.83
CA ILE A 27 23.69 -8.12 2.63
C ILE A 27 25.17 -8.08 3.01
N SER A 28 26.01 -8.74 2.23
CA SER A 28 27.46 -8.69 2.39
C SER A 28 28.11 -7.80 1.34
N PHE A 29 28.98 -6.87 1.77
CA PHE A 29 29.82 -6.09 0.86
C PHE A 29 31.27 -6.59 0.89
N SER A 30 31.88 -6.62 -0.29
CA SER A 30 33.31 -6.85 -0.49
C SER A 30 34.01 -5.54 -0.81
N ARG A 31 35.34 -5.49 -0.70
CA ARG A 31 36.10 -4.29 -1.09
C ARG A 31 35.94 -3.93 -2.57
N GLU A 32 35.65 -4.93 -3.40
CA GLU A 32 35.46 -4.76 -4.84
C GLU A 32 34.16 -4.02 -5.15
N ASP A 33 33.13 -4.19 -4.32
CA ASP A 33 31.83 -3.53 -4.50
C ASP A 33 31.93 -1.99 -4.36
N PHE A 34 32.95 -1.50 -3.65
CA PHE A 34 33.17 -0.07 -3.43
C PHE A 34 34.14 0.59 -4.41
N ALA A 35 34.76 -0.18 -5.31
CA ALA A 35 35.83 0.31 -6.19
C ALA A 35 35.39 1.47 -7.10
N ASP A 36 34.11 1.47 -7.50
CA ASP A 36 33.54 2.43 -8.45
C ASP A 36 32.57 3.44 -7.79
N ILE A 37 32.40 3.39 -6.46
CA ILE A 37 31.44 4.25 -5.76
C ILE A 37 32.11 5.56 -5.35
N ARG A 38 31.56 6.68 -5.82
CA ARG A 38 32.05 8.03 -5.54
C ARG A 38 30.98 8.92 -4.91
N THR A 39 29.72 8.54 -5.03
CA THR A 39 28.58 9.31 -4.55
C THR A 39 27.64 8.48 -3.68
N PHE A 40 26.91 9.16 -2.80
CA PHE A 40 25.84 8.52 -2.03
C PHE A 40 24.75 7.91 -2.93
N GLY A 41 24.54 8.46 -4.13
CA GLY A 41 23.62 7.90 -5.13
C GLY A 41 24.07 6.53 -5.61
N GLU A 42 25.32 6.41 -6.05
CA GLU A 42 25.92 5.14 -6.48
C GLU A 42 25.95 4.11 -5.35
N PHE A 43 26.19 4.55 -4.11
CA PHE A 43 26.09 3.67 -2.94
C PHE A 43 24.66 3.15 -2.71
N SER A 44 23.66 4.02 -2.86
CA SER A 44 22.25 3.61 -2.76
C SER A 44 21.88 2.62 -3.87
N ASP A 45 22.40 2.83 -5.08
CA ASP A 45 22.17 1.94 -6.22
C ASP A 45 22.83 0.57 -6.01
N LEU A 46 24.04 0.52 -5.42
CA LEU A 46 24.69 -0.74 -5.02
C LEU A 46 23.87 -1.52 -3.99
N ILE A 47 23.34 -0.83 -2.97
CA ILE A 47 22.47 -1.47 -1.97
C ILE A 47 21.24 -2.10 -2.65
N ILE A 48 20.59 -1.36 -3.56
CA ILE A 48 19.43 -1.84 -4.31
C ILE A 48 19.81 -3.07 -5.16
N GLN A 49 20.96 -3.04 -5.82
CA GLN A 49 21.45 -4.15 -6.64
C GLN A 49 21.68 -5.44 -5.81
N LYS A 50 22.21 -5.32 -4.58
CA LYS A 50 22.39 -6.48 -3.68
C LYS A 50 21.06 -6.98 -3.11
N LEU A 51 20.11 -6.09 -2.86
CA LEU A 51 18.76 -6.43 -2.39
C LEU A 51 17.92 -7.20 -3.43
N ASP A 52 18.09 -6.93 -4.72
CA ASP A 52 17.41 -7.70 -5.78
C ASP A 52 17.94 -9.14 -5.90
N GLY A 53 19.07 -9.46 -5.24
CA GLY A 53 19.71 -10.78 -5.26
C GLY A 53 19.29 -11.75 -4.14
N GLU A 54 18.76 -11.25 -3.01
CA GLU A 54 18.41 -12.09 -1.85
C GLU A 54 17.00 -11.79 -1.32
N GLU A 55 16.12 -12.79 -1.38
CA GLU A 55 14.79 -12.78 -0.76
C GLU A 55 14.91 -12.91 0.77
N ASP A 56 15.42 -11.89 1.48
CA ASP A 56 15.35 -11.88 2.94
C ASP A 56 14.09 -11.14 3.47
N SER A 57 13.47 -11.79 4.46
CA SER A 57 12.12 -11.55 4.96
C SER A 57 11.97 -10.32 5.86
N ASN A 58 13.08 -9.78 6.37
CA ASN A 58 13.08 -8.73 7.39
C ASN A 58 12.81 -7.31 6.85
N CYS A 59 13.08 -7.01 5.58
CA CYS A 59 12.92 -5.66 5.00
C CYS A 59 11.79 -5.53 3.94
N SER A 60 10.96 -6.57 3.79
CA SER A 60 9.90 -6.65 2.77
C SER A 60 8.93 -5.45 2.76
N SER A 61 8.67 -4.83 3.92
CA SER A 61 7.78 -3.68 4.03
C SER A 61 8.37 -2.40 3.40
N GLN A 62 9.68 -2.17 3.55
CA GLN A 62 10.33 -1.01 2.94
C GLN A 62 10.47 -1.19 1.43
N GLN A 63 10.89 -2.39 0.99
CA GLN A 63 10.95 -2.72 -0.43
C GLN A 63 9.56 -2.59 -1.09
N CYS A 64 8.50 -3.07 -0.43
CA CYS A 64 7.13 -2.91 -0.88
C CYS A 64 6.72 -1.43 -0.96
N PHE A 65 7.09 -0.62 0.05
CA PHE A 65 6.85 0.82 0.02
C PHE A 65 7.52 1.49 -1.19
N TYR A 66 8.79 1.20 -1.48
CA TYR A 66 9.50 1.79 -2.62
C TYR A 66 8.94 1.33 -3.98
N LYS A 67 8.58 0.05 -4.13
CA LYS A 67 7.91 -0.45 -5.35
C LYS A 67 6.57 0.23 -5.58
N ILE A 68 5.72 0.33 -4.56
CA ILE A 68 4.43 1.01 -4.63
C ILE A 68 4.62 2.50 -4.94
N LYS A 69 5.56 3.16 -4.24
CA LYS A 69 5.87 4.59 -4.42
C LYS A 69 6.33 4.89 -5.85
N PHE A 70 7.15 4.03 -6.44
CA PHE A 70 7.58 4.15 -7.83
C PHE A 70 6.40 4.01 -8.79
N ALA A 71 5.59 2.98 -8.64
CA ALA A 71 4.42 2.75 -9.48
C ALA A 71 3.39 3.91 -9.39
N ILE A 72 3.21 4.50 -8.20
CA ILE A 72 2.34 5.67 -8.04
C ILE A 72 2.90 6.87 -8.82
N SER A 73 4.19 7.16 -8.72
CA SER A 73 4.81 8.29 -9.42
C SER A 73 4.62 8.20 -10.94
N GLN A 74 4.76 7.00 -11.51
CA GLN A 74 4.54 6.74 -12.94
C GLN A 74 3.09 6.98 -13.38
N ASN A 75 2.11 6.67 -12.51
CA ASN A 75 0.70 6.73 -12.85
C ASN A 75 0.01 8.07 -12.49
N THR A 76 0.65 8.95 -11.71
CA THR A 76 -0.02 10.13 -11.12
C THR A 76 0.68 11.47 -11.39
N ASN A 77 1.78 11.48 -12.15
CA ASN A 77 2.63 12.67 -12.38
C ASN A 77 3.16 13.33 -11.09
N ILE A 78 3.07 12.64 -9.95
CA ILE A 78 3.58 13.10 -8.67
C ILE A 78 5.08 12.77 -8.60
N ALA A 79 5.90 13.75 -8.23
CA ALA A 79 7.33 13.54 -8.09
C ALA A 79 7.62 12.51 -6.99
N LEU A 80 8.46 11.51 -7.28
CA LEU A 80 8.84 10.45 -6.34
C LEU A 80 9.26 11.00 -4.97
N ASN A 81 9.99 12.12 -4.92
CA ASN A 81 10.49 12.74 -3.68
C ASN A 81 9.37 13.35 -2.80
N SER A 82 8.18 13.56 -3.34
CA SER A 82 7.04 14.13 -2.61
C SER A 82 6.14 13.07 -1.93
N ILE A 83 6.34 11.80 -2.25
CA ILE A 83 5.59 10.67 -1.69
C ILE A 83 6.32 10.15 -0.44
N ASN A 84 5.67 10.23 0.72
CA ASN A 84 6.15 9.74 2.00
C ASN A 84 5.05 8.96 2.73
N THR A 85 5.38 8.33 3.86
CA THR A 85 4.44 7.53 4.66
C THR A 85 3.29 8.34 5.26
N ASN A 86 3.43 9.67 5.34
CA ASN A 86 2.40 10.60 5.83
C ASN A 86 1.61 11.28 4.68
N SER A 87 1.89 10.92 3.42
CA SER A 87 1.19 11.47 2.26
C SER A 87 -0.28 11.08 2.32
N ARG A 88 -1.17 12.06 2.14
CA ARG A 88 -2.61 11.79 2.11
C ARG A 88 -2.95 10.96 0.87
N VAL A 89 -3.68 9.87 1.07
CA VAL A 89 -4.16 8.99 0.00
C VAL A 89 -4.99 9.76 -1.03
N GLU A 90 -5.69 10.82 -0.62
CA GLU A 90 -6.47 11.68 -1.52
C GLU A 90 -5.62 12.50 -2.49
N LEU A 91 -4.39 12.83 -2.09
CA LEU A 91 -3.42 13.53 -2.94
C LEU A 91 -2.75 12.57 -3.91
N LEU A 92 -2.47 11.34 -3.45
CA LEU A 92 -1.88 10.28 -4.28
C LEU A 92 -2.88 9.73 -5.30
N PHE A 93 -4.13 9.58 -4.89
CA PHE A 93 -5.20 9.05 -5.71
C PHE A 93 -6.35 10.07 -5.76
N PRO A 94 -6.32 11.04 -6.69
CA PRO A 94 -7.39 12.04 -6.83
C PRO A 94 -8.74 11.34 -7.02
N ARG A 95 -9.83 12.00 -6.59
CA ARG A 95 -11.19 11.44 -6.74
C ARG A 95 -11.53 11.21 -8.21
N GLU A 96 -11.08 12.11 -9.07
CA GLU A 96 -11.18 11.98 -10.52
C GLU A 96 -10.33 10.79 -10.97
N ASN A 97 -10.98 9.82 -11.62
CA ASN A 97 -10.35 8.61 -12.16
C ASN A 97 -9.62 7.69 -11.13
N ARG A 98 -9.92 7.80 -9.83
CA ARG A 98 -9.32 6.97 -8.76
C ARG A 98 -9.27 5.47 -9.07
N ARG A 99 -10.38 4.94 -9.59
CA ARG A 99 -10.54 3.52 -9.95
C ARG A 99 -9.64 3.11 -11.13
N GLY A 100 -9.44 4.01 -12.10
CA GLY A 100 -8.58 3.76 -13.25
C GLY A 100 -7.12 3.69 -12.83
N ILE A 101 -6.68 4.69 -12.06
CA ILE A 101 -5.30 4.78 -11.53
C ILE A 101 -4.96 3.54 -10.71
N VAL A 102 -5.83 3.12 -9.77
CA VAL A 102 -5.53 1.95 -8.94
C VAL A 102 -5.51 0.65 -9.73
N ARG A 103 -6.38 0.48 -10.73
CA ARG A 103 -6.30 -0.71 -11.60
C ARG A 103 -5.01 -0.76 -12.43
N GLN A 104 -4.55 0.39 -12.91
CA GLN A 104 -3.32 0.47 -13.66
C GLN A 104 -2.12 0.18 -12.77
N LEU A 105 -2.12 0.72 -11.54
CA LEU A 105 -1.15 0.42 -10.50
C LEU A 105 -1.11 -1.08 -10.13
N GLU A 106 -2.28 -1.71 -9.93
CA GLU A 106 -2.39 -3.14 -9.63
C GLU A 106 -1.86 -4.01 -10.79
N LYS A 107 -2.07 -3.57 -12.04
CA LYS A 107 -1.55 -4.24 -13.24
C LYS A 107 -0.03 -4.10 -13.35
N ASP A 108 0.52 -2.92 -13.08
CA ASP A 108 1.95 -2.65 -13.17
C ASP A 108 2.75 -3.40 -12.09
N LEU A 109 2.13 -3.62 -10.92
CA LEU A 109 2.73 -4.32 -9.79
C LEU A 109 2.45 -5.84 -9.79
N ASP A 110 1.59 -6.34 -10.67
CA ASP A 110 1.04 -7.71 -10.65
C ASP A 110 0.51 -8.12 -9.25
N LEU A 111 -0.07 -7.14 -8.53
CA LEU A 111 -0.51 -7.27 -7.15
C LEU A 111 -1.91 -6.72 -6.97
N ASN A 112 -2.72 -7.42 -6.18
CA ASN A 112 -4.06 -6.99 -5.84
C ASN A 112 -4.04 -6.19 -4.53
N LEU A 113 -4.03 -4.87 -4.65
CA LEU A 113 -3.80 -3.97 -3.52
C LEU A 113 -5.07 -3.77 -2.68
N ARG A 114 -6.26 -3.98 -3.26
CA ARG A 114 -7.57 -3.87 -2.57
C ARG A 114 -7.76 -2.54 -1.81
N ILE A 115 -7.06 -1.47 -2.20
CA ILE A 115 -7.06 -0.16 -1.52
C ILE A 115 -8.45 0.50 -1.56
N LEU A 116 -9.25 0.18 -2.58
CA LEU A 116 -10.62 0.69 -2.73
C LEU A 116 -11.69 -0.22 -2.11
N GLU A 117 -11.33 -1.39 -1.57
CA GLU A 117 -12.32 -2.28 -0.97
C GLU A 117 -12.86 -1.68 0.34
N PRO A 118 -14.20 -1.54 0.47
CA PRO A 118 -14.78 -1.12 1.74
C PRO A 118 -14.49 -2.16 2.82
N LYS A 119 -14.33 -1.69 4.06
CA LYS A 119 -14.06 -2.55 5.21
C LYS A 119 -15.14 -3.64 5.30
N LYS A 120 -14.73 -4.91 5.28
CA LYS A 120 -15.63 -6.08 5.27
C LYS A 120 -16.70 -6.04 6.37
N ALA A 121 -16.36 -5.50 7.53
CA ALA A 121 -17.31 -5.30 8.63
C ALA A 121 -18.49 -4.41 8.24
N ILE A 122 -18.23 -3.28 7.56
CA ILE A 122 -19.26 -2.33 7.11
C ILE A 122 -20.16 -3.00 6.07
N THR A 123 -19.54 -3.68 5.09
CA THR A 123 -20.28 -4.42 4.07
C THR A 123 -21.19 -5.48 4.69
N GLY A 124 -20.67 -6.25 5.64
CA GLY A 124 -21.44 -7.26 6.37
C GLY A 124 -22.61 -6.67 7.16
N SER A 125 -22.40 -5.55 7.86
CA SER A 125 -23.45 -4.86 8.60
C SER A 125 -24.59 -4.38 7.69
N ILE A 126 -24.25 -3.77 6.54
CA ILE A 126 -25.25 -3.32 5.56
C ILE A 126 -26.05 -4.51 5.03
N PHE A 127 -25.37 -5.61 4.71
CA PHE A 127 -26.02 -6.82 4.20
C PHE A 127 -26.97 -7.44 5.24
N GLY A 128 -26.52 -7.54 6.49
CA GLY A 128 -27.34 -8.05 7.60
C GLY A 128 -28.56 -7.17 7.85
N LEU A 129 -28.41 -5.85 7.82
CA LEU A 129 -29.52 -4.90 7.96
C LEU A 129 -30.53 -5.03 6.81
N GLY A 130 -30.03 -5.23 5.58
CA GLY A 130 -30.87 -5.51 4.41
C GLY A 130 -31.70 -6.78 4.58
N ILE A 131 -31.08 -7.89 5.01
CA ILE A 131 -31.79 -9.16 5.27
C ILE A 131 -32.82 -8.97 6.38
N TYR A 132 -32.46 -8.30 7.47
CA TYR A 132 -33.37 -8.03 8.58
C TYR A 132 -34.60 -7.22 8.15
N SER A 133 -34.40 -6.20 7.31
CA SER A 133 -35.50 -5.40 6.73
C SER A 133 -36.46 -6.26 5.90
N ILE A 134 -35.94 -7.19 5.08
CA ILE A 134 -36.75 -8.11 4.27
C ILE A 134 -37.57 -9.05 5.17
N ILE A 135 -36.98 -9.58 6.25
CA ILE A 135 -37.67 -10.45 7.20
C ILE A 135 -38.82 -9.71 7.90
N LEU A 136 -38.55 -8.50 8.39
CA LEU A 136 -39.59 -7.67 9.02
C LEU A 136 -40.71 -7.33 8.06
N PHE A 137 -40.38 -6.97 6.82
CA PHE A 137 -41.38 -6.70 5.78
C PHE A 137 -42.26 -7.93 5.54
N TYR A 138 -41.66 -9.12 5.44
CA TYR A 138 -42.36 -10.38 5.24
C TYR A 138 -43.33 -10.72 6.39
N TYR A 139 -43.00 -10.38 7.63
CA TYR A 139 -43.91 -10.60 8.75
C TYR A 139 -45.03 -9.57 8.80
N ASN A 140 -44.72 -8.29 8.58
CA ASN A 140 -45.69 -7.20 8.67
C ASN A 140 -46.83 -7.32 7.63
N TRP A 141 -46.55 -7.65 6.37
CA TRP A 141 -47.62 -7.78 5.37
C TRP A 141 -48.58 -8.95 5.67
N ARG A 142 -48.06 -10.05 6.24
CA ARG A 142 -48.88 -11.20 6.68
C ARG A 142 -49.82 -10.82 7.81
N VAL A 143 -49.31 -10.11 8.83
CA VAL A 143 -50.11 -9.64 9.95
C VAL A 143 -51.18 -8.66 9.48
N ALA A 144 -50.84 -7.74 8.57
CA ALA A 144 -51.79 -6.79 8.00
C ALA A 144 -52.98 -7.48 7.30
N ILE A 145 -52.72 -8.53 6.52
CA ILE A 145 -53.79 -9.30 5.85
C ILE A 145 -54.68 -10.02 6.86
N LEU A 146 -54.11 -10.61 7.92
CA LEU A 146 -54.89 -11.32 8.94
C LEU A 146 -55.82 -10.36 9.70
N ILE A 147 -55.32 -9.17 10.06
CA ILE A 147 -56.13 -8.12 10.70
C ILE A 147 -57.26 -7.66 9.76
N PHE A 148 -56.95 -7.46 8.48
CA PHE A 148 -57.94 -7.08 7.47
C PHE A 148 -59.04 -8.13 7.30
N MET A 149 -58.69 -9.42 7.21
CA MET A 149 -59.69 -10.50 7.13
C MET A 149 -60.55 -10.58 8.39
N PHE A 150 -59.96 -10.43 9.59
CA PHE A 150 -60.72 -10.40 10.84
C PHE A 150 -61.72 -9.25 10.87
N TYR A 151 -61.31 -8.05 10.42
CA TYR A 151 -62.18 -6.89 10.32
C TYR A 151 -63.33 -7.12 9.32
N CYS A 152 -63.08 -7.71 8.16
CA CYS A 152 -64.12 -8.05 7.18
C CYS A 152 -65.09 -9.15 7.62
N ILE A 153 -64.71 -10.02 8.56
CA ILE A 153 -65.60 -11.06 9.09
C ILE A 153 -66.55 -10.51 10.17
N HIS A 154 -66.14 -9.45 10.88
CA HIS A 154 -66.87 -8.91 12.03
C HIS A 154 -67.71 -7.66 11.72
N ASN A 155 -67.68 -7.18 10.48
CA ASN A 155 -68.42 -6.03 9.98
C ASN A 155 -69.27 -6.46 8.78
#